data_AF-A0A949LJ34-F1
#
_entry.id   AF-A0A949LJ34-F1
#
_cell.length_a   1.000
_cell.length_b   1.000
_cell.length_c   1.000
_cell.angle_alpha   90.00
_cell.angle_beta   90.00
_cell.angle_gamma   90.00
#
_symmetry.space_group_name_H-M   'P 1'
#
loop_
_entity.id
_entity.type
_entity.pdbx_description
1 polymer ?
#
loop_
_entity_poly.entity_id
_entity_poly.type
_entity_poly.pdbx_seq_one_letter_code
_entity_poly.pdbx_strand_id
1 'polypeptide(L)'
;MTTITYPSDALQLAKNIRVAFFDVDGVFTDGGLLFTEQGETIKRFSTLDGHGLKALQEAGITPAVITGRDSAALRKRLSDLGIHHAIFGTLDKAPAAQALLTQLGLVWSQASHMGDDWPDLAVMTRTALAFAPANAHHEVKARAHYVTQQQGGHGAVREVCDLLLTANGHYDRLLKDALQ
;
A
#
# COMPACT_ATOMS: atom_id res chain seq x y z
N MET A 1 6.77 14.47 21.41
CA MET A 1 5.43 14.41 20.79
C MET A 1 5.62 14.17 19.32
N THR A 2 4.79 13.32 18.71
CA THR A 2 4.84 13.06 17.28
C THR A 2 4.42 14.29 16.49
N THR A 3 5.10 14.52 15.36
CA THR A 3 4.93 15.72 14.54
C THR A 3 3.87 15.56 13.44
N ILE A 4 3.43 14.32 13.20
CA ILE A 4 2.46 14.00 12.16
C ILE A 4 1.04 14.01 12.72
N THR A 5 0.09 14.48 11.93
CA THR A 5 -1.34 14.44 12.25
C THR A 5 -2.12 13.99 11.02
N TYR A 6 -3.20 13.24 11.27
CA TYR A 6 -4.08 12.73 10.23
C TYR A 6 -5.54 13.09 10.53
N PRO A 7 -6.41 13.16 9.50
CA PRO A 7 -7.85 13.39 9.72
C PRO A 7 -8.46 12.34 10.64
N SER A 8 -9.33 12.77 11.56
CA SER A 8 -9.99 11.88 12.54
C SER A 8 -10.73 10.72 11.89
N ASP A 9 -11.39 10.98 10.76
CA ASP A 9 -12.24 10.00 10.08
C ASP A 9 -11.37 8.89 9.45
N ALA A 10 -10.23 9.26 8.88
CA ALA A 10 -9.26 8.30 8.35
C ALA A 10 -8.66 7.43 9.47
N LEU A 11 -8.30 8.05 10.61
CA LEU A 11 -7.83 7.32 11.79
C LEU A 11 -8.89 6.35 12.33
N GLN A 12 -10.16 6.75 12.33
CA GLN A 12 -11.26 5.91 12.80
C GLN A 12 -11.46 4.67 11.91
N LEU A 13 -11.41 4.84 10.58
CA LEU A 13 -11.49 3.73 9.62
C LEU A 13 -10.28 2.78 9.73
N ALA A 14 -9.11 3.30 10.10
CA ALA A 14 -7.86 2.54 10.16
C ALA A 14 -7.73 1.59 11.37
N LYS A 15 -8.54 1.76 12.43
CA LYS A 15 -8.41 1.01 13.71
C LYS A 15 -8.55 -0.51 13.61
N ASN A 16 -9.24 -1.02 12.59
CA ASN A 16 -9.51 -2.46 12.46
C ASN A 16 -8.78 -3.08 11.26
N ILE A 17 -7.88 -2.34 10.62
CA ILE A 17 -7.16 -2.81 9.44
C ILE A 17 -6.11 -3.84 9.87
N ARG A 18 -6.21 -5.04 9.29
CA ARG A 18 -5.32 -6.18 9.51
C ARG A 18 -4.50 -6.53 8.28
N VAL A 19 -4.95 -6.11 7.08
CA VAL A 19 -4.23 -6.25 5.82
C VAL A 19 -4.29 -4.94 5.03
N ALA A 20 -3.16 -4.58 4.43
CA ALA A 20 -3.05 -3.43 3.54
C ALA A 20 -2.63 -3.92 2.15
N PHE A 21 -3.55 -3.82 1.19
CA PHE A 21 -3.29 -4.11 -0.21
C PHE A 21 -2.67 -2.88 -0.90
N PHE A 22 -1.69 -3.14 -1.76
CA PHE A 22 -1.02 -2.11 -2.55
C PHE A 22 -0.98 -2.54 -4.01
N ASP A 23 -1.33 -1.60 -4.90
CA ASP A 23 -0.81 -1.64 -6.27
C ASP A 23 0.71 -1.38 -6.29
N VAL A 24 1.33 -1.55 -7.45
CA VAL A 24 2.75 -1.30 -7.69
C VAL A 24 2.99 -0.04 -8.50
N ASP A 25 2.44 0.04 -9.71
CA ASP A 25 2.90 1.03 -10.68
C ASP A 25 2.09 2.31 -10.55
N GLY A 26 2.71 3.37 -10.03
CA GLY A 26 2.01 4.60 -9.61
C GLY A 26 1.74 4.66 -8.11
N VAL A 27 1.98 3.57 -7.38
CA VAL A 27 1.93 3.46 -5.90
C VAL A 27 3.31 3.23 -5.29
N PHE A 28 3.95 2.08 -5.55
CA PHE A 28 5.34 1.82 -5.14
C PHE A 28 6.37 2.46 -6.06
N THR A 29 5.94 2.82 -7.27
CA THR A 29 6.72 3.56 -8.27
C THR A 29 6.00 4.87 -8.60
N ASP A 30 6.68 5.75 -9.33
CA ASP A 30 6.12 7.00 -9.87
C ASP A 30 5.20 6.78 -11.09
N GLY A 31 4.90 5.53 -11.44
CA GLY A 31 4.14 5.14 -12.63
C GLY A 31 4.98 5.12 -13.92
N GLY A 32 6.25 5.55 -13.86
CA GLY A 32 7.17 5.48 -14.97
C GLY A 32 7.61 4.06 -15.29
N LEU A 33 7.69 3.72 -16.58
CA LEU A 33 8.24 2.46 -17.05
C LEU A 33 9.55 2.72 -17.79
N LEU A 34 10.64 2.07 -17.36
CA LEU A 34 11.94 2.17 -18.00
C LEU A 34 12.13 0.99 -18.95
N PHE A 35 12.15 1.29 -20.25
CA PHE A 35 12.28 0.31 -21.32
C PHE A 35 13.67 0.36 -21.96
N THR A 36 14.21 -0.83 -22.22
CA THR A 36 15.29 -1.05 -23.19
C THR A 36 14.70 -1.71 -24.44
N GLU A 37 15.54 -1.96 -25.45
CA GLU A 37 15.14 -2.71 -26.65
C GLU A 37 14.59 -4.11 -26.32
N GLN A 38 14.91 -4.66 -25.15
CA GLN A 38 14.48 -5.96 -24.66
C GLN A 38 13.21 -5.90 -23.79
N GLY A 39 12.63 -4.71 -23.59
CA GLY A 39 11.43 -4.51 -22.76
C GLY A 39 11.72 -3.80 -21.43
N GLU A 40 10.78 -3.94 -20.49
CA GLU A 40 10.88 -3.34 -19.15
C GLU A 40 11.84 -4.15 -18.27
N THR A 41 12.97 -3.54 -17.89
CA THR A 41 14.02 -4.24 -17.12
C THR A 41 14.31 -3.60 -15.77
N ILE A 42 13.90 -2.34 -15.55
CA ILE A 42 14.23 -1.57 -14.34
C ILE A 42 12.94 -0.99 -13.73
N LYS A 43 12.78 -1.17 -12.41
CA LYS A 43 11.78 -0.48 -11.59
C LYS A 43 12.47 0.27 -10.46
N ARG A 44 12.08 1.54 -10.25
CA ARG A 44 12.58 2.39 -9.16
C ARG A 44 11.58 2.37 -8.00
N PHE A 45 12.06 2.04 -6.82
CA PHE A 45 11.27 1.97 -5.59
C PHE A 45 11.81 2.94 -4.53
N SER A 46 10.96 3.34 -3.59
CA SER A 46 11.37 4.15 -2.43
C SER A 46 11.90 3.29 -1.28
N THR A 47 12.95 3.75 -0.62
CA THR A 47 13.46 3.16 0.63
C THR A 47 12.58 3.53 1.82
N LEU A 48 11.94 4.71 1.81
CA LEU A 48 10.99 5.13 2.83
C LEU A 48 9.78 4.19 2.87
N ASP A 49 9.24 3.86 1.71
CA ASP A 49 8.12 2.93 1.57
C ASP A 49 8.50 1.54 2.10
N GLY A 50 9.71 1.07 1.76
CA GLY A 50 10.25 -0.19 2.28
C GLY A 50 10.36 -0.23 3.80
N HIS A 51 10.71 0.88 4.45
CA HIS A 51 10.74 0.95 5.91
C HIS A 51 9.33 0.92 6.51
N GLY A 52 8.38 1.67 5.93
CA GLY A 52 6.98 1.67 6.38
C GLY A 52 6.35 0.28 6.33
N LEU A 53 6.60 -0.47 5.25
CA LEU A 53 6.10 -1.84 5.11
C LEU A 53 6.64 -2.78 6.19
N LYS A 54 7.93 -2.67 6.55
CA LYS A 54 8.52 -3.45 7.64
C LYS A 54 7.90 -3.07 8.99
N ALA A 55 7.66 -1.79 9.23
CA ALA A 55 6.99 -1.31 10.42
C ALA A 55 5.54 -1.84 10.53
N LEU A 56 4.80 -1.91 9.42
CA LEU A 56 3.48 -2.55 9.39
C LEU A 56 3.54 -4.03 9.79
N GLN A 57 4.52 -4.77 9.25
CA GLN A 57 4.72 -6.18 9.61
C GLN A 57 5.02 -6.34 11.10
N GLU A 58 5.89 -5.51 11.69
CA GLU A 58 6.17 -5.52 13.13
C GLU A 58 4.92 -5.22 13.97
N ALA A 59 4.03 -4.37 13.47
CA ALA A 59 2.74 -4.06 14.08
C ALA A 59 1.66 -5.14 13.85
N GLY A 60 1.96 -6.22 13.13
CA GLY A 60 0.99 -7.28 12.85
C GLY A 60 -0.09 -6.91 11.82
N ILE A 61 0.17 -5.90 10.99
CA ILE A 61 -0.63 -5.56 9.81
C ILE A 61 0.07 -6.15 8.58
N THR A 62 -0.62 -7.01 7.84
CA THR A 62 -0.05 -7.73 6.69
C THR A 62 -0.01 -6.82 5.46
N PRO A 63 1.16 -6.42 4.94
CA PRO A 63 1.23 -5.83 3.61
C PRO A 63 1.05 -6.91 2.54
N ALA A 64 0.25 -6.62 1.52
CA ALA A 64 -0.01 -7.50 0.39
C ALA A 64 -0.03 -6.72 -0.93
N VAL A 65 0.35 -7.36 -2.03
CA VAL A 65 0.49 -6.73 -3.34
C VAL A 65 -0.46 -7.34 -4.36
N ILE A 66 -1.14 -6.52 -5.15
CA ILE A 66 -1.96 -6.96 -6.27
C ILE A 66 -1.64 -6.06 -7.47
N THR A 67 -1.00 -6.64 -8.49
CA THR A 67 -0.50 -5.87 -9.62
C THR A 67 -0.86 -6.51 -10.96
N GLY A 68 -1.06 -5.65 -11.96
CA GLY A 68 -1.25 -6.05 -13.35
C GLY A 68 0.02 -6.54 -14.03
N ARG A 69 1.20 -6.29 -13.45
CA ARG A 69 2.49 -6.65 -14.07
C ARG A 69 3.20 -7.74 -13.28
N ASP A 70 3.98 -8.53 -13.99
CA ASP A 70 4.89 -9.51 -13.40
C ASP A 70 6.30 -9.25 -13.93
N SER A 71 7.24 -8.93 -13.04
CA SER A 71 8.63 -8.67 -13.41
C SER A 71 9.58 -9.22 -12.36
N ALA A 72 10.76 -9.64 -12.80
CA ALA A 72 11.82 -10.13 -11.91
C ALA A 72 12.25 -9.06 -10.89
N ALA A 73 12.34 -7.80 -11.31
CA ALA A 73 12.69 -6.67 -10.44
C ALA A 73 11.68 -6.50 -9.30
N LEU A 74 10.37 -6.56 -9.60
CA LEU A 74 9.33 -6.49 -8.59
C LEU A 74 9.39 -7.68 -7.63
N ARG A 75 9.45 -8.91 -8.15
CA ARG A 75 9.52 -10.11 -7.32
C ARG A 75 10.71 -10.08 -6.35
N LYS A 76 11.88 -9.68 -6.84
CA LYS A 76 13.08 -9.51 -6.01
C LYS A 76 12.87 -8.47 -4.91
N ARG A 77 12.28 -7.32 -5.25
CA ARG A 77 11.99 -6.27 -4.27
C ARG A 77 11.04 -6.74 -3.17
N LEU A 78 9.95 -7.41 -3.52
CA LEU A 78 9.01 -7.95 -2.53
C LEU A 78 9.67 -9.01 -1.65
N SER A 79 10.51 -9.87 -2.22
CA SER A 79 11.31 -10.84 -1.47
C SER A 79 12.24 -10.16 -0.46
N ASP A 80 12.94 -9.08 -0.85
CA ASP A 80 13.85 -8.34 0.04
C ASP A 80 13.14 -7.63 1.20
N LEU A 81 11.85 -7.35 1.01
CA LEU A 81 10.97 -6.77 2.03
C LEU A 81 10.25 -7.85 2.86
N GLY A 82 10.40 -9.14 2.53
CA GLY A 82 9.67 -10.22 3.20
C GLY A 82 8.15 -10.17 2.93
N ILE A 83 7.74 -9.66 1.77
CA ILE A 83 6.33 -9.62 1.37
C ILE A 83 6.00 -10.90 0.62
N HIS A 84 5.24 -11.78 1.29
CA HIS A 84 4.89 -13.11 0.77
C HIS A 84 3.50 -13.15 0.11
N HIS A 85 2.62 -12.21 0.45
CA HIS A 85 1.27 -12.12 -0.08
C HIS A 85 1.24 -11.23 -1.31
N ALA A 86 1.43 -11.81 -2.49
CA ALA A 86 1.42 -11.07 -3.74
C ALA A 86 0.72 -11.84 -4.85
N ILE A 87 -0.12 -11.15 -5.63
CA ILE A 87 -0.72 -11.64 -6.86
C ILE A 87 -0.24 -10.76 -8.01
N PHE A 88 0.33 -11.42 -9.04
CA PHE A 88 0.95 -10.78 -10.19
C PHE A 88 0.14 -11.03 -11.46
N GLY A 89 0.26 -10.13 -12.43
CA GLY A 89 -0.29 -10.33 -13.77
C GLY A 89 -1.82 -10.27 -13.84
N THR A 90 -2.50 -9.56 -12.93
CA THR A 90 -3.96 -9.44 -12.94
C THR A 90 -4.45 -8.00 -12.93
N LEU A 91 -5.36 -7.68 -13.85
CA LEU A 91 -6.13 -6.43 -13.86
C LEU A 91 -7.49 -6.57 -13.16
N ASP A 92 -7.98 -7.81 -12.99
CA ASP A 92 -9.17 -8.08 -12.20
C ASP A 92 -8.77 -8.29 -10.73
N LYS A 93 -8.58 -7.16 -10.03
CA LYS A 93 -7.97 -7.14 -8.70
C LYS A 93 -8.91 -7.57 -7.57
N ALA A 94 -10.23 -7.45 -7.76
CA ALA A 94 -11.17 -7.75 -6.68
C ALA A 94 -11.27 -9.25 -6.34
N PRO A 95 -11.36 -10.18 -7.31
CA PRO A 95 -11.24 -11.61 -7.03
C PRO A 95 -9.88 -11.98 -6.43
N ALA A 96 -8.80 -11.35 -6.90
CA ALA A 96 -7.46 -11.55 -6.36
C ALA A 96 -7.37 -11.14 -4.87
N ALA A 97 -7.86 -9.95 -4.53
CA ALA A 97 -7.97 -9.49 -3.15
C ALA A 97 -8.84 -10.43 -2.29
N GLN A 98 -9.99 -10.87 -2.82
CA GLN A 98 -10.86 -11.81 -2.13
C GLN A 98 -10.16 -13.13 -1.80
N ALA A 99 -9.35 -13.67 -2.73
CA ALA A 99 -8.58 -14.88 -2.50
C ALA A 99 -7.54 -14.70 -1.37
N LEU A 100 -6.82 -13.56 -1.35
CA LEU A 100 -5.88 -13.24 -0.27
C LEU A 100 -6.59 -13.08 1.07
N LEU A 101 -7.76 -12.43 1.10
CA LEU A 101 -8.57 -12.32 2.32
C LEU A 101 -8.98 -13.69 2.85
N THR A 102 -9.46 -14.58 1.98
CA THR A 102 -9.81 -15.96 2.36
C THR A 102 -8.59 -16.72 2.90
N GLN A 103 -7.42 -16.60 2.26
CA GLN A 103 -6.18 -17.23 2.75
C GLN A 103 -5.78 -16.72 4.14
N LEU A 104 -5.98 -15.43 4.40
CA LEU A 104 -5.64 -14.79 5.67
C LEU A 104 -6.72 -14.96 6.76
N GLY A 105 -7.88 -15.53 6.42
CA GLY A 105 -9.03 -15.59 7.33
C GLY A 105 -9.59 -14.21 7.68
N LEU A 106 -9.50 -13.26 6.75
CA LEU A 106 -9.93 -11.87 6.92
C LEU A 106 -11.13 -11.54 6.04
N VAL A 107 -11.78 -10.42 6.34
CA VAL A 107 -12.88 -9.85 5.55
C VAL A 107 -12.57 -8.44 5.08
N TRP A 108 -13.34 -7.94 4.11
CA TRP A 108 -13.18 -6.60 3.54
C TRP A 108 -13.17 -5.46 4.56
N SER A 109 -13.93 -5.59 5.66
CA SER A 109 -13.97 -4.59 6.74
C SER A 109 -12.67 -4.50 7.55
N GLN A 110 -11.74 -5.45 7.36
CA GLN A 110 -10.41 -5.48 7.98
C GLN A 110 -9.29 -5.17 6.97
N ALA A 111 -9.65 -4.72 5.76
CA ALA A 111 -8.73 -4.50 4.67
C ALA A 111 -8.68 -3.03 4.28
N SER A 112 -7.48 -2.57 3.94
CA SER A 112 -7.28 -1.31 3.22
C SER A 112 -6.68 -1.58 1.84
N HIS A 113 -6.84 -0.63 0.92
CA HIS A 113 -6.22 -0.69 -0.40
C HIS A 113 -5.67 0.66 -0.81
N MET A 114 -4.45 0.68 -1.35
CA MET A 114 -3.89 1.84 -2.03
C MET A 114 -3.73 1.55 -3.52
N GLY A 115 -4.36 2.37 -4.35
CA GLY A 115 -4.30 2.27 -5.81
C GLY A 115 -4.26 3.64 -6.46
N ASP A 116 -3.83 3.71 -7.71
CA ASP A 116 -3.65 4.97 -8.44
C ASP A 116 -4.52 5.09 -9.70
N ASP A 117 -4.99 3.98 -10.27
CA ASP A 117 -5.81 3.98 -11.50
C ASP A 117 -7.04 3.04 -11.45
N TRP A 118 -7.81 2.98 -12.55
CA TRP A 118 -9.11 2.31 -12.62
C TRP A 118 -9.14 0.83 -12.21
N PRO A 119 -8.12 -0.01 -12.51
CA PRO A 119 -8.10 -1.40 -12.05
C PRO A 119 -8.22 -1.56 -10.52
N ASP A 120 -7.87 -0.52 -9.75
CA ASP A 120 -7.94 -0.52 -8.30
C ASP A 120 -9.32 -0.21 -7.74
N LEU A 121 -10.18 0.47 -8.50
CA LEU A 121 -11.48 0.95 -8.02
C LEU A 121 -12.36 -0.17 -7.48
N ALA A 122 -12.29 -1.34 -8.11
CA ALA A 122 -13.03 -2.53 -7.68
C ALA A 122 -12.60 -2.99 -6.27
N VAL A 123 -11.34 -2.86 -5.90
CA VAL A 123 -10.85 -3.21 -4.55
C VAL A 123 -11.16 -2.09 -3.57
N MET A 124 -10.86 -0.83 -3.95
CA MET A 124 -11.05 0.36 -3.11
C MET A 124 -12.48 0.49 -2.59
N THR A 125 -13.46 0.26 -3.47
CA THR A 125 -14.90 0.37 -3.13
C THR A 125 -15.41 -0.74 -2.22
N ARG A 126 -14.61 -1.79 -1.98
CA ARG A 126 -14.96 -2.91 -1.10
C ARG A 126 -14.23 -2.84 0.24
N THR A 127 -13.00 -2.35 0.27
CA THR A 127 -12.19 -2.21 1.49
C THR A 127 -12.76 -1.20 2.47
N ALA A 128 -12.54 -1.39 3.77
CA ALA A 128 -12.91 -0.42 4.80
C ALA A 128 -12.20 0.93 4.63
N LEU A 129 -10.96 0.91 4.12
CA LEU A 129 -10.16 2.11 3.96
C LEU A 129 -9.43 2.14 2.61
N ALA A 130 -9.82 3.06 1.74
CA ALA A 130 -9.19 3.27 0.44
C ALA A 130 -8.26 4.48 0.47
N PHE A 131 -7.06 4.29 -0.08
CA PHE A 131 -6.02 5.30 -0.22
C PHE A 131 -5.71 5.56 -1.69
N ALA A 132 -5.32 6.79 -2.01
CA ALA A 132 -4.78 7.15 -3.32
C ALA A 132 -3.51 7.99 -3.17
N PRO A 133 -2.44 7.72 -3.93
CA PRO A 133 -1.29 8.62 -3.98
C PRO A 133 -1.65 9.97 -4.61
N ALA A 134 -0.87 11.03 -4.35
CA ALA A 134 -1.15 12.37 -4.89
C ALA A 134 -1.22 12.40 -6.44
N ASN A 135 -0.43 11.56 -7.12
CA ASN A 135 -0.39 11.40 -8.57
C ASN A 135 -1.52 10.52 -9.14
N ALA A 136 -2.40 9.95 -8.31
CA ALA A 136 -3.46 9.08 -8.78
C ALA A 136 -4.43 9.79 -9.75
N HIS A 137 -5.08 8.99 -10.60
CA HIS A 137 -6.14 9.43 -11.49
C HIS A 137 -7.28 10.08 -10.70
N HIS A 138 -7.97 11.06 -11.31
CA HIS A 138 -9.00 11.86 -10.63
C HIS A 138 -10.13 11.00 -10.05
N GLU A 139 -10.62 10.02 -10.80
CA GLU A 139 -11.68 9.11 -10.34
C GLU A 139 -11.26 8.25 -9.14
N VAL A 140 -9.96 7.95 -9.02
CA VAL A 140 -9.41 7.18 -7.90
C VAL A 140 -9.36 8.06 -6.66
N LYS A 141 -8.84 9.29 -6.79
CA LYS A 141 -8.86 10.28 -5.69
C LYS A 141 -10.27 10.58 -5.19
N ALA A 142 -11.24 10.68 -6.09
CA ALA A 142 -12.64 10.94 -5.74
C ALA A 142 -13.30 9.80 -4.93
N ARG A 143 -12.73 8.59 -4.94
CA ARG A 143 -13.24 7.41 -4.22
C ARG A 143 -12.34 6.99 -3.06
N ALA A 144 -11.19 7.62 -2.87
CA ALA A 144 -10.33 7.38 -1.73
C ALA A 144 -10.89 8.08 -0.49
N HIS A 145 -10.78 7.43 0.67
CA HIS A 145 -11.07 8.08 1.95
C HIS A 145 -9.92 8.97 2.40
N TYR A 146 -8.71 8.69 1.93
CA TYR A 146 -7.53 9.52 2.18
C TYR A 146 -6.64 9.57 0.94
N VAL A 147 -6.34 10.78 0.48
CA VAL A 147 -5.36 11.03 -0.59
C VAL A 147 -4.08 11.50 0.09
N THR A 148 -2.96 10.83 -0.19
CA THR A 148 -1.68 11.18 0.43
C THR A 148 -1.16 12.51 -0.09
N GLN A 149 -0.32 13.17 0.69
CA GLN A 149 0.43 14.34 0.21
C GLN A 149 1.59 13.92 -0.71
N GLN A 150 2.23 12.79 -0.40
CA GLN A 150 3.30 12.25 -1.22
C GLN A 150 2.79 11.57 -2.50
N GLN A 151 3.65 11.47 -3.50
CA GLN A 151 3.40 10.71 -4.73
C GLN A 151 3.89 9.25 -4.58
N GLY A 152 3.34 8.37 -5.41
CA GLY A 152 3.80 7.00 -5.54
C GLY A 152 5.29 6.92 -5.86
N GLY A 153 5.99 5.96 -5.27
CA GLY A 153 7.45 5.84 -5.37
C GLY A 153 8.26 6.96 -4.70
N HIS A 154 7.58 7.88 -4.00
CA HIS A 154 8.18 9.02 -3.30
C HIS A 154 7.78 9.11 -1.82
N GLY A 155 7.30 8.02 -1.22
CA GLY A 155 6.92 8.00 0.20
C GLY A 155 5.41 7.95 0.46
N ALA A 156 4.57 7.84 -0.58
CA ALA A 156 3.13 7.72 -0.37
C ALA A 156 2.74 6.44 0.38
N VAL A 157 3.41 5.32 0.12
CA VAL A 157 3.15 4.11 0.91
C VAL A 157 3.64 4.28 2.35
N ARG A 158 4.80 4.94 2.56
CA ARG A 158 5.26 5.29 3.89
C ARG A 158 4.24 6.12 4.67
N GLU A 159 3.63 7.10 4.01
CA GLU A 159 2.58 7.95 4.61
C GLU A 159 1.35 7.13 5.04
N VAL A 160 0.91 6.19 4.19
CA VAL A 160 -0.17 5.25 4.52
C VAL A 160 0.21 4.34 5.69
N CYS A 161 1.44 3.82 5.69
CA CYS A 161 1.94 2.98 6.79
C CYS A 161 1.89 3.75 8.12
N ASP A 162 2.39 4.99 8.13
CA ASP A 162 2.42 5.84 9.32
C ASP A 162 1.01 6.15 9.84
N LEU A 163 0.03 6.37 8.95
CA LEU A 163 -1.37 6.54 9.31
C LEU A 163 -1.94 5.28 9.98
N LEU A 164 -1.75 4.11 9.37
CA LEU A 164 -2.23 2.84 9.92
C LEU A 164 -1.57 2.54 11.28
N LEU A 165 -0.27 2.78 11.42
CA LEU A 165 0.47 2.61 12.67
C LEU A 165 -0.01 3.58 13.76
N THR A 166 -0.33 4.82 13.38
CA THR A 166 -0.85 5.85 14.30
C THR A 166 -2.23 5.44 14.80
N ALA A 167 -3.13 5.04 13.91
CA ALA A 167 -4.49 4.61 14.25
C ALA A 167 -4.52 3.39 15.18
N ASN A 168 -3.52 2.51 15.07
CA ASN A 168 -3.39 1.30 15.87
C ASN A 168 -2.45 1.46 17.09
N GLY A 169 -2.01 2.69 17.41
CA GLY A 169 -1.21 2.97 18.61
C GLY A 169 0.22 2.42 18.57
N HIS A 170 0.73 2.07 17.40
CA HIS A 170 2.07 1.52 17.23
C HIS A 170 3.13 2.58 16.90
N TYR A 171 2.74 3.68 16.25
CA TYR A 171 3.67 4.68 15.74
C TYR A 171 4.56 5.31 16.83
N ASP A 172 3.97 5.79 17.93
CA ASP A 172 4.72 6.43 19.03
C ASP A 172 5.74 5.47 19.67
N ARG A 173 5.38 4.18 19.80
CA ARG A 173 6.29 3.14 20.32
C ARG A 173 7.49 2.98 19.38
N LEU A 174 7.22 2.74 18.10
CA LEU A 174 8.26 2.54 17.09
C LEU A 174 9.21 3.75 16.97
N LEU A 175 8.65 4.96 17.01
CA LEU A 175 9.46 6.17 17.00
C LEU A 175 10.35 6.29 18.24
N LYS A 176 9.82 5.95 19.43
CA LYS A 176 10.59 5.95 20.67
C LYS A 176 11.73 4.93 20.62
N ASP A 177 11.52 3.77 20.02
CA ASP A 177 12.56 2.75 19.86
C ASP A 177 13.67 3.23 18.90
N ALA A 178 13.32 3.96 17.84
CA ALA A 178 14.29 4.51 16.89
C ALA A 178 15.11 5.71 17.40
N LEU A 179 14.69 6.34 18.50
CA LEU A 179 15.37 7.48 19.12
C LEU A 179 16.37 7.07 20.23
N GLN A 180 16.48 5.77 20.51
CA GLN A 180 17.42 5.20 21.48
C GLN A 180 18.71 4.76 20.79
#